data_AF-A0A7Y2EVY7-F1
#
_entry.id   AF-A0A7Y2EVY7-F1
#
_cell.length_a   1.000
_cell.length_b   1.000
_cell.length_c   1.000
_cell.angle_alpha   90.00
_cell.angle_beta   90.00
_cell.angle_gamma   90.00
#
_symmetry.space_group_name_H-M   'P 1'
#
loop_
_entity.id
_entity.type
_entity.pdbx_description
1 polymer ?
#
loop_
_entity_poly.entity_id
_entity_poly.type
_entity_poly.pdbx_seq_one_letter_code
_entity_poly.pdbx_strand_id
1 'polypeptide(L)'
;MEIDVMAAGETRVKRLVYGVGGRWSEHVKPHVGTAQCMHAHVGFIAQGTLAGEYPDGCAFSFTAPQAVCIQPGHDSWVVGDEPVVMIQFDYEHDTVDRLGMPAEHRH
;
A
#
# COMPACT_ATOMS: atom_id res chain seq x y z
N MET A 1 -6.66 -7.78 8.01
CA MET A 1 -5.75 -7.73 6.85
C MET A 1 -5.02 -9.06 6.80
N GLU A 2 -5.00 -9.71 5.64
CA GLU A 2 -4.23 -10.93 5.39
C GLU A 2 -3.03 -10.55 4.52
N ILE A 3 -1.85 -11.06 4.85
CA ILE A 3 -0.63 -10.83 4.09
C ILE A 3 0.07 -12.16 3.91
N ASP A 4 0.26 -12.53 2.66
CA ASP A 4 1.20 -13.57 2.28
C ASP A 4 2.48 -12.95 1.76
N VAL A 5 3.61 -13.61 2.04
CA VAL A 5 4.93 -13.18 1.60
C VAL A 5 5.64 -14.35 0.96
N MET A 6 6.04 -14.20 -0.29
CA MET A 6 6.72 -15.23 -1.06
C MET A 6 8.07 -14.73 -1.55
N ALA A 7 9.10 -15.55 -1.41
CA ALA A 7 10.40 -15.29 -2.02
C ALA A 7 10.28 -15.41 -3.55
N ALA A 8 10.84 -14.43 -4.27
CA ALA A 8 10.84 -14.39 -5.73
C ALA A 8 12.13 -13.75 -6.24
N GLY A 9 13.18 -14.55 -6.41
CA GLY A 9 14.51 -14.02 -6.74
C GLY A 9 15.06 -13.12 -5.64
N GLU A 10 15.53 -11.92 -6.01
CA GLU A 10 16.03 -10.91 -5.04
C GLU A 10 14.92 -10.11 -4.35
N THR A 11 13.66 -10.24 -4.80
CA THR A 11 12.51 -9.55 -4.22
C THR A 11 11.64 -10.51 -3.44
N ARG A 12 10.72 -9.95 -2.66
CA ARG A 12 9.52 -10.66 -2.24
C ARG A 12 8.33 -10.20 -3.08
N VAL A 13 7.40 -11.12 -3.30
CA VAL A 13 6.06 -10.78 -3.77
C VAL A 13 5.12 -10.94 -2.58
N LYS A 14 4.35 -9.91 -2.28
CA LYS A 14 3.30 -9.93 -1.25
C LYS A 14 1.93 -9.97 -1.89
N ARG A 15 1.04 -10.80 -1.38
CA ARG A 15 -0.41 -10.67 -1.58
C ARG A 15 -0.99 -10.06 -0.32
N LEU A 16 -1.58 -8.87 -0.44
CA LEU A 16 -2.27 -8.17 0.63
C LEU A 16 -3.77 -8.19 0.35
N VAL A 17 -4.54 -8.75 1.27
CA VAL A 17 -6.00 -8.67 1.26
C VAL A 17 -6.46 -7.70 2.34
N TYR A 18 -6.95 -6.55 1.90
CA TYR A 18 -7.50 -5.52 2.75
C TYR A 18 -9.02 -5.66 2.80
N GLY A 19 -9.54 -6.07 3.95
CA GLY A 19 -10.98 -6.26 4.15
C GLY A 19 -11.78 -4.96 4.04
N VAL A 20 -13.07 -5.10 3.72
CA VAL A 20 -14.06 -4.02 3.66
C VAL A 20 -14.04 -3.19 4.93
N GLY A 21 -14.10 -1.86 4.80
CA GLY A 21 -13.98 -0.90 5.90
C GLY A 21 -12.56 -0.77 6.48
N GLY A 22 -11.58 -1.47 5.91
CA GLY A 22 -10.19 -1.37 6.33
C GLY A 22 -9.63 0.02 6.08
N ARG A 23 -9.05 0.62 7.13
CA ARG A 23 -8.31 1.89 7.08
C ARG A 23 -7.01 1.81 7.88
N TRP A 24 -5.90 2.32 7.34
CA TRP A 24 -4.56 2.09 7.88
C TRP A 24 -4.42 2.77 9.25
N SER A 25 -4.85 4.02 9.36
CA SER A 25 -4.81 4.80 10.59
C SER A 25 -5.66 4.23 11.73
N GLU A 26 -6.69 3.46 11.41
CA GLU A 26 -7.56 2.82 12.41
C GLU A 26 -7.05 1.43 12.81
N HIS A 27 -6.63 0.62 11.84
CA HIS A 27 -6.43 -0.81 12.04
C HIS A 27 -4.96 -1.25 12.03
N VAL A 28 -4.06 -0.47 11.44
CA VAL A 28 -2.63 -0.84 11.29
C VAL A 28 -1.75 0.05 12.17
N LYS A 29 -2.04 1.34 12.22
CA LYS A 29 -1.34 2.32 13.05
C LYS A 29 -1.12 1.88 14.51
N PRO A 30 -2.11 1.31 15.24
CA PRO A 30 -1.90 0.89 16.63
C PRO A 30 -0.81 -0.18 16.81
N HIS A 31 -0.48 -0.91 15.75
CA HIS A 31 0.55 -1.97 15.77
C HIS A 31 1.92 -1.49 15.29
N VAL A 32 1.97 -0.54 14.36
CA VAL A 32 3.22 -0.03 13.76
C VAL A 32 3.77 1.18 14.53
N GLY A 33 2.90 1.99 15.14
CA GLY A 33 3.28 3.13 15.98
C GLY A 33 3.69 4.39 15.21
N THR A 34 3.69 4.38 13.87
CA THR A 34 3.93 5.58 13.05
C THR A 34 2.65 6.38 12.83
N ALA A 35 2.77 7.66 12.45
CA ALA A 35 1.60 8.49 12.16
C ALA A 35 0.87 8.08 10.87
N GLN A 36 1.64 7.59 9.88
CA GLN A 36 1.24 7.16 8.53
C GLN A 36 2.01 5.91 8.11
N CYS A 37 1.57 5.26 7.03
CA CYS A 37 2.29 4.16 6.42
C CYS A 37 3.57 4.70 5.77
N MET A 38 4.74 4.29 6.28
CA MET A 38 6.04 4.67 5.72
C MET A 38 6.59 3.64 4.73
N HIS A 39 5.82 2.60 4.42
CA HIS A 39 6.22 1.60 3.44
C HIS A 39 5.84 2.10 2.03
N ALA A 40 6.76 1.98 1.07
CA ALA A 40 6.42 2.21 -0.32
C ALA A 40 5.69 0.98 -0.87
N HIS A 41 4.63 1.19 -1.66
CA HIS A 41 3.86 0.10 -2.27
C HIS A 41 3.94 0.22 -3.79
N VAL A 42 4.52 -0.80 -4.44
CA VAL A 42 4.62 -0.87 -5.90
C VAL A 42 4.12 -2.22 -6.36
N GLY A 43 3.11 -2.23 -7.23
CA GLY A 43 2.43 -3.47 -7.58
C GLY A 43 1.19 -3.28 -8.43
N PHE A 44 0.18 -4.11 -8.15
CA PHE A 44 -1.05 -4.19 -8.92
C PHE A 44 -2.25 -4.49 -8.01
N ILE A 45 -3.31 -3.69 -8.13
CA ILE A 45 -4.61 -3.97 -7.54
C ILE A 45 -5.33 -4.98 -8.45
N ALA A 46 -5.46 -6.20 -7.96
CA ALA A 46 -6.14 -7.29 -8.65
C ALA A 46 -7.66 -7.29 -8.41
N GLN A 47 -8.12 -6.73 -7.28
CA GLN A 47 -9.53 -6.63 -6.92
C GLN A 47 -9.78 -5.42 -6.01
N GLY A 48 -10.99 -4.86 -6.08
CA GLY A 48 -11.46 -3.78 -5.19
C GLY A 48 -10.94 -2.39 -5.57
N THR A 49 -11.22 -1.43 -4.69
CA THR A 49 -10.73 -0.05 -4.80
C THR A 49 -10.03 0.38 -3.53
N LEU A 50 -8.79 0.85 -3.66
CA LEU A 50 -8.00 1.43 -2.58
C LEU A 50 -7.91 2.94 -2.80
N ALA A 51 -8.31 3.72 -1.81
CA ALA A 51 -8.06 5.14 -1.78
C ALA A 51 -7.06 5.48 -0.66
N GLY A 52 -6.52 6.68 -0.71
CA GLY A 52 -5.63 7.17 0.33
C GLY A 52 -5.32 8.64 0.21
N GLU A 53 -4.62 9.16 1.21
CA GLU A 53 -4.21 10.55 1.30
C GLU A 53 -2.82 10.70 1.93
N TYR A 54 -2.10 11.71 1.48
CA TYR A 54 -0.84 12.20 2.03
C TYR A 54 -1.10 13.33 3.03
N PRO A 55 -0.15 13.70 3.91
CA PRO A 55 -0.38 14.70 4.95
C PRO A 55 -0.60 16.13 4.42
N ASP A 56 -0.25 16.40 3.16
CA ASP A 56 -0.55 17.66 2.47
C ASP A 56 -1.97 17.71 1.88
N GLY A 57 -2.76 16.64 2.05
CA GLY A 57 -4.11 16.51 1.52
C GLY A 57 -4.17 16.00 0.08
N CYS A 58 -3.04 15.67 -0.53
CA CYS A 58 -3.03 15.01 -1.83
C CYS A 58 -3.66 13.62 -1.70
N ALA A 59 -4.74 13.38 -2.46
CA ALA A 59 -5.49 12.13 -2.41
C ALA A 59 -5.29 11.30 -3.68
N PHE A 60 -5.41 9.98 -3.53
CA PHE A 60 -5.34 9.03 -4.64
C PHE A 60 -6.44 7.98 -4.54
N SER A 61 -6.74 7.35 -5.68
CA SER A 61 -7.62 6.18 -5.76
C SER A 61 -7.15 5.25 -6.87
N PHE A 62 -7.14 3.95 -6.59
CA PHE A 62 -6.76 2.89 -7.51
C PHE A 62 -7.87 1.84 -7.52
N THR A 63 -8.43 1.57 -8.70
CA THR A 63 -9.50 0.57 -8.87
C THR A 63 -8.99 -0.57 -9.75
N ALA A 64 -9.24 -1.81 -9.32
CA ALA A 64 -8.86 -2.98 -10.10
C ALA A 64 -9.47 -2.96 -11.50
N PRO A 65 -8.75 -3.48 -12.53
CA PRO A 65 -7.33 -3.85 -12.53
C PRO A 65 -6.42 -2.63 -12.77
N GLN A 66 -5.44 -2.37 -11.90
CA GLN A 66 -4.56 -1.21 -12.06
C GLN A 66 -3.18 -1.38 -11.39
N ALA A 67 -2.13 -0.92 -12.07
CA ALA A 67 -0.79 -0.79 -11.47
C ALA A 67 -0.72 0.37 -10.48
N VAL A 68 0.04 0.21 -9.40
CA VAL A 68 0.12 1.21 -8.32
C VAL A 68 1.57 1.50 -7.94
N CYS A 69 1.80 2.76 -7.58
CA CYS A 69 3.01 3.26 -6.94
C CYS A 69 2.57 4.25 -5.85
N ILE A 70 2.69 3.86 -4.58
CA ILE A 70 2.31 4.66 -3.42
C ILE A 70 3.57 4.98 -2.63
N GLN A 71 3.85 6.26 -2.46
CA GLN A 71 5.04 6.74 -1.77
C GLN A 71 4.88 6.57 -0.24
N PRO A 72 5.98 6.49 0.52
CA PRO A 72 5.92 6.59 1.98
C PRO A 72 5.17 7.85 2.44
N GLY A 73 4.48 7.73 3.57
CA GLY A 73 3.76 8.83 4.22
C GLY A 73 2.29 8.96 3.83
N HIS A 74 1.57 7.84 3.69
CA HIS A 74 0.13 7.87 3.37
C HIS A 74 -0.74 7.19 4.44
N ASP A 75 -2.00 7.61 4.53
CA ASP A 75 -3.09 6.81 5.07
C ASP A 75 -3.88 6.21 3.89
N SER A 76 -4.36 4.97 4.02
CA SER A 76 -5.11 4.31 2.94
C SER A 76 -6.31 3.53 3.48
N TRP A 77 -7.35 3.41 2.67
CA TRP A 77 -8.57 2.71 3.04
C TRP A 77 -9.25 2.04 1.84
N VAL A 78 -9.98 0.97 2.14
CA VAL A 78 -10.82 0.24 1.19
C VAL A 78 -12.09 1.04 0.91
N VAL A 79 -12.43 1.15 -0.37
CA VAL A 79 -13.67 1.80 -0.84
C VAL A 79 -14.61 0.73 -1.39
N GLY A 80 -15.90 0.84 -1.01
CA GLY A 80 -16.96 -0.05 -1.48
C GLY A 80 -17.22 -1.22 -0.54
N ASP A 81 -17.83 -2.26 -1.09
CA ASP A 81 -18.32 -3.46 -0.40
C ASP A 81 -17.51 -4.72 -0.72
N GLU A 82 -16.41 -4.59 -1.45
CA GLU A 82 -15.48 -5.67 -1.77
C GLU A 82 -14.08 -5.42 -1.17
N PRO A 83 -13.35 -6.47 -0.78
CA PRO A 83 -11.98 -6.32 -0.30
C PRO A 83 -11.04 -5.87 -1.42
N VAL A 84 -9.98 -5.17 -1.05
CA VAL A 84 -8.85 -4.90 -1.94
C VAL A 84 -7.91 -6.09 -1.93
N VAL A 85 -7.52 -6.58 -3.11
CA VAL A 85 -6.42 -7.53 -3.27
C VAL A 85 -5.30 -6.82 -4.01
N MET A 86 -4.18 -6.57 -3.32
CA MET A 86 -2.97 -5.98 -3.90
C MET A 86 -1.87 -7.04 -3.99
N ILE A 87 -1.25 -7.15 -5.15
CA ILE A 87 -0.04 -7.94 -5.36
C ILE A 87 1.11 -6.96 -5.56
N GLN A 88 2.11 -6.99 -4.70
CA GLN A 88 3.19 -5.99 -4.71
C GLN A 88 4.57 -6.62 -4.60
N PHE A 89 5.56 -5.91 -5.12
CA PHE A 89 6.97 -6.20 -4.89
C PHE A 89 7.42 -5.55 -3.58
N ASP A 90 8.26 -6.24 -2.83
CA ASP A 90 8.74 -5.80 -1.52
C ASP A 90 10.22 -6.14 -1.35
N TYR A 91 11.01 -5.11 -1.09
CA TYR A 91 12.41 -5.21 -0.64
C TYR A 91 12.55 -4.70 0.80
N GLU A 92 11.49 -4.81 1.61
CA GLU A 92 11.44 -4.26 2.96
C GLU A 92 11.74 -2.75 2.98
N HIS A 93 12.77 -2.36 3.74
CA HIS A 93 13.27 -1.01 3.89
C HIS A 93 13.90 -0.47 2.60
N ASP A 94 14.40 -1.36 1.73
CA ASP A 94 15.07 -0.99 0.47
C ASP A 94 14.10 -0.81 -0.70
N THR A 95 12.79 -0.96 -0.48
CA THR A 95 11.78 -0.87 -1.57
C THR A 95 11.87 0.44 -2.33
N VAL A 96 12.15 1.54 -1.63
CA VAL A 96 12.31 2.87 -2.25
C VAL A 96 13.47 2.86 -3.23
N ASP A 97 14.65 2.45 -2.77
CA ASP A 97 15.89 2.49 -3.55
C ASP A 97 15.87 1.47 -4.70
N ARG A 98 15.40 0.24 -4.42
CA ARG A 98 15.38 -0.87 -5.39
C ARG A 98 14.38 -0.66 -6.52
N LEU A 99 13.29 0.08 -6.28
CA LEU A 99 12.25 0.36 -7.27
C LEU A 99 12.25 1.80 -7.79
N GLY A 100 13.23 2.62 -7.38
CA GLY A 100 13.36 4.00 -7.86
C GLY A 100 12.19 4.90 -7.43
N MET A 101 11.60 4.63 -6.28
CA MET A 101 10.51 5.45 -5.74
C MET A 101 11.06 6.69 -5.03
N PRO A 102 10.31 7.79 -4.97
CA PRO A 102 10.62 8.89 -4.08
C PRO A 102 10.51 8.46 -2.61
N ALA A 103 11.43 8.93 -1.76
CA ALA A 103 11.43 8.65 -0.32
C ALA A 103 10.26 9.32 0.43
N GLU A 104 9.68 10.37 -0.16
CA GLU A 104 8.54 11.11 0.36
C GLU A 104 7.69 11.65 -0.79
N HIS A 105 6.40 11.87 -0.52
CA HIS A 105 5.50 12.55 -1.44
C HIS A 105 5.88 14.03 -1.58
N ARG A 106 5.85 14.53 -2.82
CA ARG A 106 6.04 15.93 -3.17
C ARG A 106 5.15 16.26 -4.37
N HIS A 107 4.53 17.44 -4.32
CA HIS A 107 3.73 18.01 -5.40
C HIS A 107 4.59 18.68 -6.49
#